data_AF-A0A925Z1H4-F1
#
_entry.id   AF-A0A925Z1H4-F1
#
_cell.length_a   1.000
_cell.length_b   1.000
_cell.length_c   1.000
_cell.angle_alpha   90.00
_cell.angle_beta   90.00
_cell.angle_gamma   90.00
#
_symmetry.space_group_name_H-M   'P 1'
#
loop_
_entity.id
_entity.type
_entity.pdbx_description
1 polymer ?
#
loop_
_entity_poly.entity_id
_entity_poly.type
_entity_poly.pdbx_seq_one_letter_code
_entity_poly.pdbx_strand_id
1 'polypeptide(L)'
;MLRSIFILLIVSYFSASIYAQENNRIPGEIIVQLKYKTSIQAFEKELQLKHVLYSGISPISERLNIRLIKFDETLYNAQEILQKVNSIQYVEIAQFNHTLERRSNIPDDGSFALQWNMLNDGSGGIDDADIDADDAWDITT
;
A
#
# COMPACT_ATOMS: atom_id res chain seq x y z
N MET A 1 11.61 -45.86 0.96
CA MET A 1 12.11 -44.83 0.02
C MET A 1 10.99 -44.25 -0.85
N LEU A 2 10.20 -45.03 -1.61
CA LEU A 2 9.13 -44.50 -2.47
C LEU A 2 8.09 -43.62 -1.74
N ARG A 3 7.70 -44.02 -0.51
CA ARG A 3 6.72 -43.29 0.30
C ARG A 3 7.21 -41.90 0.74
N SER A 4 8.51 -41.78 1.03
CA SER A 4 9.15 -40.52 1.41
C SER A 4 9.32 -39.57 0.21
N ILE A 5 9.57 -40.11 -0.99
CA ILE A 5 9.65 -39.34 -2.24
C ILE A 5 8.28 -38.76 -2.62
N PHE A 6 7.21 -39.55 -2.43
CA PHE A 6 5.85 -39.11 -2.72
C PHE A 6 5.41 -37.96 -1.79
N ILE A 7 5.76 -38.02 -0.50
CA ILE A 7 5.49 -36.94 0.46
C ILE A 7 6.27 -35.67 0.08
N LEU A 8 7.53 -35.80 -0.34
CA LEU A 8 8.35 -34.66 -0.77
C LEU A 8 7.79 -33.95 -2.02
N LEU A 9 7.26 -34.71 -2.97
CA LEU A 9 6.62 -34.16 -4.17
C LEU A 9 5.31 -33.43 -3.85
N ILE A 10 4.51 -33.92 -2.90
CA ILE A 10 3.27 -33.26 -2.46
C ILE A 10 3.57 -31.94 -1.75
N VAL A 11 4.57 -31.91 -0.87
CA VAL A 11 5.00 -30.69 -0.17
C VAL A 11 5.56 -29.65 -1.16
N SER A 12 6.33 -30.10 -2.16
CA SER A 12 6.84 -29.22 -3.22
C SER A 12 5.73 -28.64 -4.11
N TYR A 13 4.63 -29.37 -4.32
CA TYR A 13 3.51 -28.90 -5.15
C TYR A 13 2.63 -27.87 -4.41
N PHE A 14 2.46 -28.02 -3.09
CA PHE A 14 1.72 -27.06 -2.26
C PHE A 14 2.47 -25.74 -2.02
N SER A 15 3.80 -25.76 -2.11
CA SER A 15 4.63 -24.56 -1.90
C SER A 15 4.57 -23.56 -3.08
N ALA A 16 4.09 -23.99 -4.24
CA ALA A 16 4.08 -23.18 -5.46
C ALA A 16 2.89 -22.20 -5.57
N SER A 17 1.99 -22.16 -4.58
CA SER A 17 0.74 -21.39 -4.65
C SER A 17 0.68 -20.16 -3.73
N ILE A 18 1.80 -19.70 -3.16
CA ILE A 18 1.83 -18.43 -2.45
C ILE A 18 2.00 -17.29 -3.47
N TYR A 19 0.94 -17.02 -4.23
CA TYR A 19 0.80 -15.72 -4.86
C TYR A 19 0.33 -14.76 -3.76
N ALA A 20 1.24 -13.92 -3.27
CA ALA A 20 0.88 -12.73 -2.53
C ALA A 20 0.16 -11.77 -3.49
N GLN A 21 -1.13 -11.98 -3.73
CA GLN A 21 -1.96 -11.03 -4.46
C GLN A 21 -2.19 -9.83 -3.53
N GLU A 22 -1.49 -8.73 -3.80
CA GLU A 22 -1.85 -7.42 -3.24
C GLU A 22 -3.21 -7.02 -3.83
N ASN A 23 -4.29 -7.45 -3.16
CA ASN A 23 -5.65 -7.35 -3.70
C ASN A 23 -6.16 -5.91 -3.84
N ASN A 24 -5.45 -4.95 -3.27
CA ASN A 24 -5.88 -3.56 -3.18
C ASN A 24 -5.02 -2.62 -4.03
N ARG A 25 -4.12 -3.12 -4.89
CA ARG A 25 -3.35 -2.24 -5.79
C ARG A 25 -4.25 -1.59 -6.83
N ILE A 26 -4.02 -0.31 -7.13
CA ILE A 26 -4.55 0.39 -8.30
C ILE A 26 -3.63 0.08 -9.51
N PRO A 27 -4.11 -0.63 -10.54
CA PRO A 27 -3.28 -1.00 -11.69
C PRO A 27 -2.74 0.23 -12.43
N GLY A 28 -1.47 0.19 -12.80
CA GLY A 28 -0.80 1.22 -13.59
C GLY A 28 -0.35 2.41 -12.77
N GLU A 29 -0.38 2.34 -11.43
CA GLU A 29 -0.07 3.47 -10.56
C GLU A 29 1.03 3.15 -9.53
N ILE A 30 2.05 4.00 -9.50
CA ILE A 30 3.15 3.96 -8.54
C ILE A 30 3.27 5.31 -7.83
N ILE A 31 3.32 5.28 -6.51
CA ILE A 31 3.65 6.43 -5.67
C ILE A 31 5.16 6.46 -5.48
N VAL A 32 5.76 7.62 -5.73
CA VAL A 32 7.20 7.85 -5.58
C VAL A 32 7.44 9.03 -4.67
N GLN A 33 8.22 8.83 -3.62
CA GLN A 33 8.82 9.92 -2.87
C GLN A 33 10.21 10.19 -3.40
N LEU A 34 10.44 11.43 -3.83
CA LEU A 34 11.74 11.89 -4.30
C LEU A 34 12.55 12.46 -3.12
N LYS A 35 13.88 12.30 -3.19
CA LYS A 35 14.81 12.90 -2.25
C LYS A 35 14.64 14.41 -2.18
N TYR A 36 14.97 14.98 -1.03
CA TYR A 36 14.87 16.42 -0.78
C TYR A 36 15.59 17.23 -1.87
N LYS A 37 14.96 18.31 -2.34
CA LYS A 37 15.44 19.20 -3.43
C LYS A 37 15.63 18.55 -4.81
N THR A 38 15.18 17.31 -5.02
CA THR A 38 15.13 16.74 -6.37
C THR A 38 14.15 17.52 -7.23
N SER A 39 14.61 18.03 -8.38
CA SER A 39 13.73 18.65 -9.37
C SER A 39 13.00 17.58 -10.18
N ILE A 40 11.76 17.89 -10.58
CA ILE A 40 10.97 16.97 -11.40
C ILE A 40 11.66 16.67 -12.74
N GLN A 41 12.34 17.65 -13.33
CA GLN A 41 13.04 17.50 -14.61
C GLN A 41 14.22 16.53 -14.50
N ALA A 42 14.96 16.54 -13.38
CA ALA A 42 16.04 15.58 -13.15
C ALA A 42 15.49 14.16 -13.01
N PHE A 43 14.35 14.02 -12.34
CA PHE A 43 13.67 12.75 -12.19
C PHE A 43 13.14 12.20 -13.53
N GLU A 44 12.46 13.03 -14.32
CA GLU A 44 11.95 12.63 -15.65
C GLU A 44 13.07 12.23 -16.61
N LYS A 45 14.21 12.92 -16.55
CA LYS A 45 15.40 12.54 -17.32
C LYS A 45 15.89 11.14 -16.94
N GLU A 46 15.94 10.82 -15.66
CA GLU A 46 16.34 9.48 -15.20
C GLU A 46 15.33 8.40 -15.59
N LEU A 47 14.03 8.70 -15.55
CA LEU A 47 12.98 7.79 -16.05
C LEU A 47 13.21 7.45 -17.53
N GLN A 48 13.52 8.46 -18.35
CA GLN A 48 13.84 8.26 -19.77
C GLN A 48 15.10 7.42 -19.96
N LEU A 49 16.18 7.70 -19.22
CA LEU A 49 17.44 6.93 -19.29
C LEU A 49 17.24 5.46 -18.89
N LYS A 50 16.33 5.19 -17.94
CA LYS A 50 15.95 3.85 -17.50
C LYS A 50 14.90 3.19 -18.39
N HIS A 51 14.48 3.83 -19.48
CA HIS A 51 13.43 3.38 -20.39
C HIS A 51 12.13 3.04 -19.64
N VAL A 52 11.77 3.86 -18.65
CA VAL A 52 10.48 3.77 -17.96
C VAL A 52 9.48 4.55 -18.79
N LEU A 53 8.51 3.84 -19.35
CA LEU A 53 7.43 4.43 -20.13
C LEU A 53 6.24 4.71 -19.20
N TYR A 54 5.79 5.97 -19.20
CA TYR A 54 4.74 6.47 -18.34
C TYR A 54 3.76 7.32 -19.16
N SER A 55 2.48 7.29 -18.79
CA SER A 55 1.42 8.08 -19.39
C SER A 55 1.23 9.44 -18.70
N GLY A 56 1.72 9.60 -17.47
CA GLY A 56 1.71 10.87 -16.76
C GLY A 56 2.38 10.84 -15.40
N ILE A 57 2.73 12.03 -14.90
CA ILE A 57 3.24 12.25 -13.55
C ILE A 57 2.46 13.40 -12.92
N SER A 58 1.91 13.20 -11.73
CA SER A 58 1.18 14.24 -10.98
C SER A 58 1.70 14.40 -9.55
N PRO A 59 1.61 15.60 -8.96
CA PRO A 59 1.94 15.80 -7.55
C PRO A 59 0.87 15.23 -6.62
N ILE A 60 1.29 14.44 -5.62
CA ILE A 60 0.44 14.05 -4.47
C ILE A 60 0.71 15.01 -3.31
N SER A 61 1.99 15.31 -3.05
CA SER A 61 2.41 16.27 -2.03
C SER A 61 3.66 17.00 -2.50
N GLU A 62 3.55 18.31 -2.70
CA GLU A 62 4.71 19.13 -3.07
C GLU A 62 5.72 19.22 -1.93
N ARG A 63 5.22 19.41 -0.70
CA ARG A 63 6.03 19.54 0.51
C ARG A 63 6.90 18.32 0.78
N LEU A 64 6.33 17.13 0.57
CA LEU A 64 7.02 15.86 0.79
C LEU A 64 7.71 15.32 -0.47
N ASN A 65 7.64 16.07 -1.58
CA ASN A 65 8.12 15.66 -2.90
C ASN A 65 7.59 14.29 -3.36
N ILE A 66 6.30 14.03 -3.10
CA ILE A 66 5.61 12.80 -3.48
C ILE A 66 4.89 13.01 -4.81
N ARG A 67 5.05 12.04 -5.72
CA ARG A 67 4.50 12.02 -7.07
C ARG A 67 3.76 10.71 -7.33
N LEU A 68 2.74 10.78 -8.16
CA LEU A 68 2.07 9.62 -8.74
C LEU A 68 2.57 9.46 -10.17
N ILE A 69 3.02 8.26 -10.52
CA ILE A 69 3.38 7.87 -11.88
C ILE A 69 2.29 6.95 -12.40
N LYS A 70 1.79 7.24 -13.60
CA LYS A 70 0.85 6.38 -14.31
C LYS A 70 1.53 5.69 -15.49
N PHE A 71 1.24 4.41 -15.70
CA PHE A 71 1.76 3.62 -16.82
C PHE A 71 0.76 2.54 -17.24
N ASP A 72 0.98 1.95 -18.42
CA ASP A 72 0.09 0.93 -18.97
C ASP A 72 0.57 -0.48 -18.57
N GLU A 73 -0.10 -1.10 -17.61
CA GLU A 73 0.20 -2.47 -17.16
C GLU A 73 -0.15 -3.54 -18.20
N THR A 74 -0.91 -3.22 -19.25
CA THR A 74 -1.17 -4.17 -20.35
C THR A 74 0.04 -4.33 -21.27
N LEU A 75 0.92 -3.33 -21.28
CA LEU A 75 2.12 -3.26 -22.11
C LEU A 75 3.40 -3.57 -21.32
N TYR A 76 3.43 -3.24 -20.03
CA TYR A 76 4.64 -3.32 -19.20
C TYR A 76 4.41 -4.11 -17.91
N ASN A 77 5.44 -4.86 -17.50
CA ASN A 77 5.41 -5.56 -16.23
C ASN A 77 5.52 -4.57 -15.06
N ALA A 78 4.48 -4.51 -14.22
CA ALA A 78 4.41 -3.58 -13.08
C ALA A 78 5.60 -3.68 -12.12
N GLN A 79 6.05 -4.90 -11.83
CA GLN A 79 7.18 -5.15 -10.92
C GLN A 79 8.50 -4.64 -11.53
N GLU A 80 8.69 -4.85 -12.82
CA GLU A 80 9.87 -4.34 -13.54
C GLU A 80 9.90 -2.81 -13.53
N ILE A 81 8.76 -2.15 -13.77
CA ILE A 81 8.66 -0.69 -13.70
C ILE A 81 8.98 -0.21 -12.28
N LEU A 82 8.38 -0.81 -11.25
CA LEU A 82 8.65 -0.47 -9.85
C LEU A 82 10.14 -0.62 -9.50
N GLN A 83 10.79 -1.70 -9.95
CA GLN A 83 12.21 -1.92 -9.74
C GLN A 83 13.07 -0.87 -10.46
N LYS A 84 12.74 -0.53 -11.72
CA LYS A 84 13.43 0.51 -12.47
C LYS A 84 13.33 1.87 -11.77
N VAL A 85 12.13 2.25 -11.32
CA VAL A 85 11.88 3.49 -10.59
C VAL A 85 12.66 3.51 -9.27
N ASN A 86 12.58 2.45 -8.46
CA ASN A 86 13.34 2.34 -7.21
C ASN A 86 14.88 2.41 -7.42
N SER A 87 15.37 2.03 -8.60
CA SER A 87 16.81 2.11 -8.92
C SER A 87 17.31 3.53 -9.23
N ILE A 88 16.43 4.53 -9.32
CA ILE A 88 16.80 5.91 -9.64
C ILE A 88 17.40 6.58 -8.41
N GLN A 89 18.58 7.19 -8.57
CA GLN A 89 19.34 7.81 -7.47
C GLN A 89 18.58 8.87 -6.67
N TYR A 90 17.58 9.51 -7.30
CA TYR A 90 16.75 10.54 -6.71
C TYR A 90 15.49 10.03 -6.00
N VAL A 91 15.20 8.74 -6.10
CA VAL A 91 14.06 8.11 -5.42
C VAL A 91 14.47 7.76 -4.00
N GLU A 92 13.67 8.18 -3.04
CA GLU A 92 13.78 7.78 -1.63
C GLU A 92 13.04 6.45 -1.42
N ILE A 93 11.80 6.39 -1.90
CA ILE A 93 10.98 5.17 -1.91
C ILE A 93 9.99 5.22 -3.07
N ALA A 94 9.75 4.08 -3.71
CA ALA A 94 8.64 3.88 -4.61
C ALA A 94 7.85 2.63 -4.23
N GLN A 95 6.53 2.75 -4.28
CA GLN A 95 5.58 1.68 -3.97
C GLN A 95 4.40 1.74 -4.94
N PHE A 96 3.68 0.63 -5.08
CA PHE A 96 2.40 0.66 -5.79
C PHE A 96 1.40 1.58 -5.08
N ASN A 97 0.45 2.13 -5.83
CA ASN A 97 -0.70 2.82 -5.24
C ASN A 97 -1.76 1.80 -4.82
N HIS A 98 -2.41 2.00 -3.67
CA HIS A 98 -3.42 1.07 -3.15
C HIS A 98 -4.70 1.80 -2.76
N THR A 99 -5.83 1.14 -2.98
CA THR A 99 -7.10 1.54 -2.40
C THR A 99 -7.08 1.20 -0.92
N LEU A 100 -7.48 2.15 -0.08
CA LEU A 100 -7.64 1.96 1.35
C LEU A 100 -9.11 1.76 1.67
N GLU A 101 -9.43 0.76 2.49
CA GLU A 101 -10.75 0.59 3.09
C GLU A 101 -10.69 1.10 4.54
N ARG A 102 -11.78 1.72 5.01
CA ARG A 102 -11.91 2.08 6.43
C ARG A 102 -12.05 0.78 7.21
N ARG A 103 -11.24 0.62 8.26
CA ARG A 103 -11.36 -0.53 9.16
C ARG A 103 -12.65 -0.38 10.00
N SER A 104 -13.25 -1.50 10.36
CA SER A 104 -14.41 -1.55 11.27
C SER A 104 -13.87 -1.79 12.67
N ASN A 105 -14.02 -0.83 13.55
CA ASN A 105 -13.05 -0.63 14.62
C ASN A 105 -13.56 -0.96 16.03
N ILE A 106 -14.57 -1.82 16.15
CA ILE A 106 -15.04 -2.27 17.46
C ILE A 106 -14.07 -3.34 17.98
N PRO A 107 -13.38 -3.12 19.11
CA PRO A 107 -12.46 -4.09 19.67
C PRO A 107 -13.21 -5.30 20.23
N ASP A 108 -12.57 -6.47 20.17
CA ASP A 108 -13.08 -7.71 20.77
C ASP A 108 -12.81 -7.76 22.30
N ASP A 109 -13.07 -6.63 22.98
CA ASP A 109 -13.00 -6.51 24.44
C ASP A 109 -14.39 -6.75 25.02
N GLY A 110 -14.56 -7.80 25.84
CA GLY A 110 -15.83 -8.12 26.49
C GLY A 110 -16.37 -7.03 27.42
N SER A 111 -15.53 -6.07 27.82
CA SER A 111 -15.91 -4.90 28.60
C SER A 111 -16.15 -3.65 27.76
N PHE A 112 -15.97 -3.70 26.44
CA PHE A 112 -16.13 -2.55 25.54
C PHE A 112 -17.50 -1.89 25.66
N ALA A 113 -18.57 -2.70 25.82
CA ALA A 113 -19.93 -2.20 26.02
C ALA A 113 -20.10 -1.35 27.31
N LEU A 114 -19.13 -1.36 28.22
CA LEU A 114 -19.12 -0.51 29.43
C LEU A 114 -18.34 0.80 29.24
N GLN A 115 -17.65 0.97 28.10
CA GLN A 115 -16.78 2.10 27.80
C GLN A 115 -17.52 3.16 26.97
N TRP A 116 -18.57 3.77 27.54
CA TRP A 116 -19.38 4.79 26.86
C TRP A 116 -18.56 5.93 26.26
N ASN A 117 -17.41 6.25 26.85
CA ASN A 117 -16.53 7.33 26.41
C ASN A 117 -15.71 6.98 25.16
N MET A 118 -15.83 5.75 24.64
CA MET A 118 -15.11 5.25 23.47
C MET A 118 -16.02 4.98 22.27
N LEU A 119 -17.32 4.78 22.53
CA LEU A 119 -18.40 4.71 21.55
C LEU A 119 -19.71 5.06 22.26
N ASN A 120 -20.26 6.25 22.02
CA ASN A 120 -21.50 6.73 22.64
C ASN A 120 -22.65 6.79 21.62
N ASP A 121 -23.49 5.77 21.62
CA ASP A 121 -24.70 5.67 20.79
C ASP A 121 -25.95 6.36 21.39
N GLY A 122 -25.76 7.19 22.42
CA GLY A 122 -26.84 7.87 23.14
C GLY A 122 -27.52 7.03 24.21
N SER A 123 -27.09 5.79 24.46
CA SER A 123 -27.66 4.93 25.53
C SER A 123 -27.38 5.42 26.96
N GLY A 124 -26.41 6.34 27.13
CA GLY A 124 -25.99 6.88 28.43
C GLY A 124 -25.81 8.40 28.50
N GLY A 125 -26.18 9.16 27.46
CA GLY A 125 -25.91 10.59 27.38
C GLY A 125 -26.38 11.24 26.08
N ILE A 126 -25.75 12.36 25.71
CA ILE A 126 -25.93 12.96 24.39
C ILE A 126 -25.17 12.08 23.39
N ASP A 127 -25.85 11.65 22.33
CA ASP A 127 -25.26 10.91 21.21
C ASP A 127 -24.02 11.63 20.67
N ASP A 128 -22.98 10.89 20.26
CA ASP A 128 -21.75 11.44 19.64
C ASP A 128 -20.94 12.38 20.58
N ALA A 129 -21.16 12.28 21.90
CA ALA A 129 -20.45 13.08 22.91
C ALA A 129 -19.27 12.32 23.55
N ASP A 130 -18.54 11.55 22.76
CA ASP A 130 -17.37 10.77 23.12
C ASP A 130 -16.12 11.26 22.38
N ILE A 131 -15.07 10.44 22.31
CA ILE A 131 -13.76 10.81 21.76
C ILE A 131 -13.48 10.17 20.40
N ASP A 132 -14.49 9.54 19.79
CA ASP A 132 -14.41 8.80 18.51
C ASP A 132 -13.24 7.81 18.51
N ALA A 133 -13.08 7.06 19.61
CA ALA A 133 -11.95 6.17 19.80
C ALA A 133 -12.03 4.96 18.86
N ASP A 134 -13.24 4.51 18.55
CA ASP A 134 -13.49 3.53 17.52
C ASP A 134 -12.88 3.99 16.20
N ASP A 135 -13.03 5.22 15.74
CA ASP A 135 -12.39 5.70 14.51
C ASP A 135 -10.84 5.59 14.48
N ALA A 136 -10.17 5.46 15.63
CA ALA A 136 -8.72 5.47 15.76
C ALA A 136 -8.07 4.12 16.12
N TRP A 137 -8.79 3.14 16.65
CA TRP A 137 -8.17 1.99 17.33
C TRP A 137 -7.34 1.04 16.47
N ASP A 138 -7.68 0.89 15.20
CA ASP A 138 -6.89 0.06 14.30
C ASP A 138 -5.70 0.81 13.66
N ILE A 139 -5.45 2.08 14.00
CA ILE A 139 -4.29 2.81 13.49
C ILE A 139 -3.05 2.38 14.31
N THR A 140 -2.48 1.22 13.95
CA THR A 140 -1.18 0.79 14.49
C THR A 140 -0.08 1.72 13.96
N THR A 141 0.76 2.25 14.86
CA THR A 141 1.98 3.00 14.51
C THR A 141 3.17 2.08 14.28
#